data_AF-A0A371C008-F1
#
_entry.id   AF-A0A371C008-F1
#
_cell.length_a   1.000
_cell.length_b   1.000
_cell.length_c   1.000
_cell.angle_alpha   90.00
_cell.angle_beta   90.00
_cell.angle_gamma   90.00
#
_symmetry.space_group_name_H-M   'P 1'
#
loop_
_entity.id
_entity.type
_entity.pdbx_description
1 polymer ?
#
loop_
_entity_poly.entity_id
_entity_poly.type
_entity_poly.pdbx_seq_one_letter_code
_entity_poly.pdbx_strand_id
1 'polypeptide(L)'
;MYLLLFLFINSIMNFTQDTQLLDQWQHLVGKKIVSKNDVSELSSSEFYKEDLPQPNRVLGPMSPCTMDFRPNRLNVIVDDNGVCERVDVC
;
A
#
# COMPACT_ATOMS: atom_id res chain seq x y z
N MET A 1 -29.38 20.98 -8.80
CA MET A 1 -28.41 20.86 -9.91
C MET A 1 -26.95 20.78 -9.44
N TYR A 2 -26.54 21.44 -8.34
CA TYR A 2 -25.15 21.41 -7.84
C TYR A 2 -24.76 20.14 -7.05
N LEU A 3 -25.73 19.42 -6.46
CA LEU A 3 -25.44 18.24 -5.62
C LEU A 3 -24.80 17.08 -6.42
N LEU A 4 -25.28 16.86 -7.66
CA LEU A 4 -24.71 15.84 -8.55
C LEU A 4 -23.29 16.20 -9.00
N LEU A 5 -23.03 17.48 -9.24
CA LEU A 5 -21.70 17.96 -9.63
C LEU A 5 -20.69 17.80 -8.47
N PHE A 6 -21.13 18.05 -7.24
CA PHE A 6 -20.29 17.90 -6.03
C PHE A 6 -19.91 16.43 -5.77
N LEU A 7 -20.85 15.49 -5.92
CA LEU A 7 -20.56 14.07 -5.77
C LEU A 7 -19.60 13.56 -6.85
N PHE A 8 -19.76 14.05 -8.09
CA PHE A 8 -18.88 13.68 -9.19
C PHE A 8 -17.44 14.17 -8.97
N ILE A 9 -17.25 15.40 -8.50
CA ILE A 9 -15.92 15.95 -8.19
C ILE A 9 -15.25 15.16 -7.06
N ASN A 10 -15.97 14.81 -6.00
CA ASN A 10 -15.40 14.00 -4.91
C ASN A 10 -14.96 12.62 -5.40
N SER A 11 -15.72 11.99 -6.29
CA SER A 11 -15.34 10.71 -6.88
C SER A 11 -14.04 10.80 -7.70
N ILE A 12 -13.86 11.89 -8.46
CA ILE A 12 -12.64 12.12 -9.25
C ILE A 12 -11.45 12.36 -8.33
N MET A 13 -11.62 13.18 -7.28
CA MET A 13 -10.56 13.49 -6.32
C MET A 13 -10.05 12.23 -5.60
N ASN A 14 -10.96 11.35 -5.14
CA ASN A 14 -10.55 10.09 -4.51
C ASN A 14 -9.78 9.18 -5.47
N PHE A 15 -10.26 9.03 -6.70
CA PHE A 15 -9.57 8.22 -7.72
C PHE A 15 -8.15 8.73 -8.03
N THR A 16 -7.97 10.06 -8.06
CA THR A 16 -6.62 10.63 -8.25
C THR A 16 -5.70 10.40 -7.05
N GLN A 17 -6.24 10.30 -5.83
CA GLN A 17 -5.41 9.99 -4.65
C GLN A 17 -4.95 8.54 -4.66
N ASP A 18 -5.80 7.61 -5.09
CA ASP A 18 -5.47 6.18 -5.17
C ASP A 18 -4.33 5.93 -6.18
N THR A 19 -4.37 6.57 -7.35
CA THR A 19 -3.31 6.44 -8.37
C THR A 19 -1.99 7.04 -7.91
N GLN A 20 -2.01 8.20 -7.24
CA GLN A 20 -0.81 8.84 -6.70
C GLN A 20 -0.18 7.99 -5.59
N LEU A 21 -1.00 7.37 -4.72
CA LEU A 21 -0.51 6.43 -3.70
C LEU A 21 0.14 5.20 -4.34
N LEU A 22 -0.48 4.58 -5.35
CA LEU A 22 0.10 3.45 -6.07
C LEU A 22 1.46 3.79 -6.67
N ASP A 23 1.55 4.88 -7.44
CA ASP A 23 2.78 5.32 -8.11
C ASP A 23 3.90 5.59 -7.09
N GLN A 24 3.55 6.16 -5.93
CA GLN A 24 4.53 6.46 -4.88
C GLN A 24 5.16 5.18 -4.30
N TRP A 25 4.40 4.09 -4.14
CA TRP A 25 4.86 2.89 -3.42
C TRP A 25 5.26 1.73 -4.34
N GLN A 26 5.08 1.86 -5.65
CA GLN A 26 5.39 0.81 -6.62
C GLN A 26 6.88 0.42 -6.66
N HIS A 27 7.77 1.33 -6.25
CA HIS A 27 9.22 1.08 -6.15
C HIS A 27 9.62 0.12 -5.02
N LEU A 28 8.69 -0.27 -4.15
CA LEU A 28 8.93 -1.27 -3.10
C LEU A 28 8.89 -2.70 -3.63
N VAL A 29 8.31 -2.92 -4.82
CA VAL A 29 8.25 -4.25 -5.44
C VAL A 29 9.67 -4.78 -5.68
N GLY A 30 9.93 -6.01 -5.25
CA GLY A 30 11.24 -6.66 -5.28
C GLY A 30 12.13 -6.38 -4.07
N LYS A 31 11.73 -5.49 -3.15
CA LYS A 31 12.46 -5.24 -1.90
C LYS A 31 11.92 -6.09 -0.75
N LYS A 32 12.78 -6.38 0.22
CA LYS A 32 12.41 -7.15 1.42
C LYS A 32 11.88 -6.26 2.52
N ILE A 33 10.78 -6.68 3.15
CA ILE A 33 10.24 -6.00 4.33
C ILE A 33 11.00 -6.40 5.59
N VAL A 34 11.39 -5.41 6.38
CA VAL A 34 12.01 -5.59 7.70
C VAL A 34 11.28 -4.72 8.73
N SER A 35 11.31 -5.11 10.00
CA SER A 35 10.89 -4.23 11.09
C SER A 35 12.12 -3.56 11.69
N LYS A 36 11.97 -2.31 12.14
CA LYS A 36 13.06 -1.54 12.80
C LYS A 36 13.62 -2.24 14.05
N ASN A 37 12.90 -3.21 14.62
CA ASN A 37 13.36 -3.97 15.79
C ASN A 37 14.32 -5.11 15.43
N ASP A 38 14.26 -5.64 14.21
CA ASP A 38 14.99 -6.85 13.82
C ASP A 38 16.33 -6.53 13.14
N VAL A 39 16.44 -5.36 12.50
CA VAL A 39 17.63 -4.97 11.72
C VAL A 39 17.91 -3.48 11.93
N SER A 40 19.15 -3.15 12.29
CA SER A 40 19.58 -1.77 12.57
C SER A 40 20.08 -1.01 11.34
N GLU A 41 20.44 -1.70 10.26
CA GLU A 41 20.96 -1.11 9.02
C GLU A 41 20.18 -1.64 7.81
N LEU A 42 19.61 -0.74 7.01
CA LEU A 42 18.94 -1.09 5.76
C LEU A 42 19.96 -1.34 4.66
N SER A 43 19.85 -2.49 3.99
CA SER A 43 20.40 -2.63 2.65
C SER A 43 19.58 -1.83 1.63
N SER A 44 20.18 -1.47 0.49
CA SER A 44 19.48 -0.80 -0.63
C SER A 44 18.25 -1.59 -1.14
N SER A 45 18.21 -2.90 -0.87
CA SER A 45 17.14 -3.82 -1.26
C SER A 45 16.10 -4.09 -0.17
N GLU A 46 16.12 -3.32 0.93
CA GLU A 46 15.26 -3.52 2.09
C GLU A 46 14.46 -2.25 2.39
N PHE A 47 13.31 -2.40 3.04
CA PHE A 47 12.52 -1.28 3.53
C PHE A 47 11.84 -1.62 4.86
N TYR A 48 11.60 -0.60 5.66
CA TYR A 48 10.94 -0.74 6.95
C TYR A 48 9.42 -0.73 6.80
N LYS A 49 8.74 -1.61 7.54
CA LYS A 49 7.28 -1.59 7.65
C LYS A 49 6.77 -0.26 8.24
N GLU A 50 7.56 0.35 9.12
CA GLU A 50 7.21 1.58 9.83
C GLU A 50 7.22 2.82 8.93
N ASP A 51 7.88 2.75 7.77
CA ASP A 51 7.94 3.86 6.81
C ASP A 51 6.71 3.89 5.89
N LEU A 52 5.90 2.82 5.89
CA LEU A 52 4.66 2.72 5.13
C LEU A 52 3.58 3.67 5.71
N PRO A 53 2.66 4.17 4.86
CA PRO A 53 1.62 5.06 5.30
C PRO A 53 0.64 4.32 6.22
N GLN A 54 0.10 4.98 7.23
CA GLN A 54 -0.97 4.42 8.06
C GLN A 54 -2.32 4.94 7.55
N PRO A 55 -3.32 4.08 7.31
CA PRO A 55 -3.33 2.63 7.54
C PRO A 55 -2.63 1.80 6.45
N ASN A 56 -1.85 0.80 6.86
CA ASN A 56 -1.30 -0.22 5.96
C ASN A 56 -1.64 -1.64 6.42
N ARG A 57 -1.55 -2.59 5.48
CA ARG A 57 -1.71 -4.02 5.74
C ARG A 57 -0.67 -4.79 4.94
N VAL A 58 0.12 -5.61 5.64
CA VAL A 58 1.06 -6.54 5.01
C VAL A 58 0.40 -7.91 4.96
N LEU A 59 0.26 -8.47 3.76
CA LEU A 59 -0.36 -9.77 3.52
C LEU A 59 0.70 -10.74 3.01
N GLY A 60 0.74 -11.93 3.61
CA GLY A 60 1.54 -13.03 3.07
C GLY A 60 0.94 -13.60 1.79
N PRO A 61 1.67 -14.48 1.10
CA PRO A 61 1.21 -15.09 -0.14
C PRO A 61 -0.03 -15.93 0.14
N MET A 62 -1.04 -15.78 -0.71
CA MET A 62 -2.34 -16.47 -0.60
C MET A 62 -3.06 -16.30 0.75
N SER A 63 -2.68 -15.31 1.56
CA SER A 63 -3.35 -15.05 2.83
C SER A 63 -4.80 -14.62 2.57
N PRO A 64 -5.79 -15.25 3.22
CA PRO A 64 -7.16 -14.80 3.12
C PRO A 64 -7.26 -13.37 3.67
N CYS A 65 -7.89 -12.48 2.92
CA CYS A 65 -8.16 -11.11 3.35
C CYS A 65 -9.61 -10.74 3.01
N THR A 66 -10.20 -9.87 3.83
CA THR A 66 -11.52 -9.32 3.54
C THR A 66 -11.42 -8.37 2.35
N MET A 67 -12.33 -8.51 1.38
CA MET A 67 -12.46 -7.62 0.22
C MET A 67 -13.23 -6.34 0.57
N ASP A 68 -12.82 -5.66 1.64
CA ASP A 68 -13.39 -4.38 2.05
C ASP A 68 -12.67 -3.23 1.35
N PHE A 69 -13.40 -2.32 0.69
CA PHE A 69 -12.79 -1.18 0.01
C PHE A 69 -12.58 0.00 0.98
N ARG A 70 -11.32 0.35 1.25
CA ARG A 70 -10.83 1.51 2.01
C ARG A 70 -9.74 2.24 1.20
N PRO A 71 -10.07 3.30 0.46
CA PRO A 71 -9.12 4.00 -0.43
C PRO A 71 -7.89 4.56 0.30
N ASN A 72 -8.04 4.88 1.58
CA ASN A 72 -6.93 5.40 2.39
C ASN A 72 -5.94 4.32 2.87
N ARG A 73 -6.12 3.04 2.50
CA ARG A 73 -5.33 1.92 3.02
C ARG A 73 -4.44 1.30 1.95
N LEU A 74 -3.14 1.23 2.26
CA LEU A 74 -2.16 0.54 1.43
C LEU A 74 -2.07 -0.94 1.80
N ASN A 75 -2.23 -1.83 0.83
CA ASN A 75 -1.93 -3.24 0.98
C ASN A 75 -0.56 -3.55 0.34
N VAL A 76 0.29 -4.22 1.09
CA VAL A 76 1.59 -4.73 0.61
C VAL A 76 1.51 -6.25 0.64
N ILE A 77 1.55 -6.89 -0.53
CA ILE A 77 1.58 -8.34 -0.65
C ILE A 77 3.04 -8.78 -0.77
N VAL A 78 3.45 -9.64 0.14
CA VAL A 78 4.80 -10.20 0.20
C VAL A 78 4.79 -11.69 -0.12
N ASP A 79 5.93 -12.20 -0.57
CA ASP A 79 6.19 -13.63 -0.76
C ASP A 79 6.54 -14.33 0.57
N ASP A 80 6.82 -15.63 0.51
CA ASP A 80 7.22 -16.44 1.66
C ASP A 80 8.57 -16.00 2.27
N ASN A 81 9.41 -15.30 1.50
CA ASN A 81 10.71 -14.78 1.93
C ASN A 81 10.62 -13.35 2.49
N GLY A 82 9.44 -12.74 2.49
CA GLY A 82 9.21 -11.35 2.89
C GLY A 82 9.59 -10.32 1.83
N VAL A 83 9.74 -10.71 0.57
CA VAL A 83 9.94 -9.81 -0.58
C VAL A 83 8.58 -9.31 -1.06
N CYS A 84 8.46 -8.00 -1.26
CA CYS A 84 7.24 -7.39 -1.78
C CYS A 84 7.03 -7.77 -3.25
N GLU A 85 5.94 -8.48 -3.54
CA GLU A 85 5.56 -8.81 -4.92
C GLU A 85 4.63 -7.77 -5.53
N ARG A 86 3.71 -7.23 -4.72
CA ARG A 86 2.67 -6.33 -5.21
C ARG A 86 2.21 -5.35 -4.16
N VAL A 87 1.86 -4.15 -4.60
CA VAL A 87 1.25 -3.11 -3.78
C VAL A 87 -0.10 -2.74 -4.39
N ASP A 88 -1.16 -2.80 -3.58
CA ASP A 88 -2.53 -2.53 -4.01
C ASP A 88 -3.17 -1.51 -3.06
N VAL A 89 -4.05 -0.66 -3.58
CA VAL A 89 -4.95 0.17 -2.77
C VAL A 89 -6.32 -0.51 -2.79
N CYS A 90 -6.87 -0.77 -1.61
CA CYS A 90 -8.12 -1.49 -1.45
C CYS A 90 -9.00 -0.82 -0.44
#